data_AF-A0A1D4PYH1-F1
#
_entry.id   AF-A0A1D4PYH1-F1
#
_cell.length_a   1.000
_cell.length_b   1.000
_cell.length_c   1.000
_cell.angle_alpha   90.00
_cell.angle_beta   90.00
_cell.angle_gamma   90.00
#
_symmetry.space_group_name_H-M   'P 1'
#
loop_
_entity.id
_entity.type
_entity.pdbx_description
1 polymer ?
#
loop_
_entity_poly.entity_id
_entity_poly.type
_entity_poly.pdbx_seq_one_letter_code
_entity_poly.pdbx_strand_id
1 'polypeptide(L)'
;MPYTYNKTNYLGLKVDNIYFSNELPQEIYYKCIKTLFYKAVLTYDAIACECCGIKNENNTVIKNGKRHTLIYMGEIIYKPPYLELNKQRFYCKACGETFTAKSSFVQPKSSISNLVKLAIAEKATEARSEKAIARDLFHLQLFIVK
;
A
#
# COMPACT_ATOMS: atom_id res chain seq x y z
N MET A 1 -10.32 -14.65 -15.19
CA MET A 1 -9.35 -15.26 -14.25
C MET A 1 -9.91 -15.09 -12.84
N PRO A 2 -10.26 -16.16 -12.11
CA PRO A 2 -10.71 -16.03 -10.73
C PRO A 2 -9.48 -15.69 -9.88
N TYR A 3 -9.45 -14.49 -9.32
CA TYR A 3 -8.36 -14.10 -8.46
C TYR A 3 -8.45 -14.85 -7.13
N THR A 4 -7.43 -15.64 -6.79
CA THR A 4 -7.34 -16.27 -5.47
C THR A 4 -6.43 -15.41 -4.60
N TYR A 5 -7.05 -14.65 -3.68
CA TYR A 5 -6.34 -13.81 -2.73
C TYR A 5 -6.56 -14.32 -1.30
N ASN A 6 -5.50 -14.30 -0.49
CA ASN A 6 -5.53 -14.69 0.92
C ASN A 6 -5.46 -13.45 1.84
N LYS A 7 -5.87 -13.60 3.11
CA LYS A 7 -5.74 -12.53 4.13
C LYS A 7 -4.33 -12.42 4.72
N THR A 8 -3.48 -13.43 4.54
CA THR A 8 -2.14 -13.50 5.13
C THR A 8 -1.14 -13.88 4.05
N ASN A 9 -0.14 -13.03 3.82
CA ASN A 9 0.87 -13.27 2.80
C ASN A 9 2.06 -14.12 3.30
N TYR A 10 2.97 -14.42 2.39
CA TYR A 10 4.28 -15.04 2.68
C TYR A 10 5.14 -14.27 3.69
N LEU A 11 4.81 -13.01 3.97
CA LEU A 11 5.51 -12.16 4.93
C LEU A 11 4.90 -12.24 6.35
N GLY A 12 3.83 -13.04 6.53
CA GLY A 12 3.11 -13.10 7.80
C GLY A 12 2.35 -11.82 8.15
N LEU A 13 2.24 -10.86 7.22
CA LEU A 13 1.51 -9.62 7.47
C LEU A 13 0.01 -9.90 7.46
N LYS A 14 -0.64 -9.64 8.59
CA LYS A 14 -2.10 -9.64 8.72
C LYS A 14 -2.59 -8.20 8.79
N VAL A 15 -3.21 -7.73 7.71
CA VAL A 15 -3.76 -6.38 7.62
C VAL A 15 -5.22 -6.48 7.22
N ASP A 16 -6.07 -5.71 7.89
CA ASP A 16 -7.49 -5.67 7.59
C ASP A 16 -7.75 -5.21 6.16
N ASN A 17 -8.63 -5.97 5.49
CA ASN A 17 -9.15 -5.69 4.14
C ASN A 17 -8.09 -5.65 3.01
N ILE A 18 -6.85 -6.04 3.29
CA ILE A 18 -5.82 -6.27 2.27
C ILE A 18 -5.74 -7.78 2.00
N TYR A 19 -5.92 -8.15 0.75
CA TYR A 19 -5.86 -9.52 0.28
C TYR A 19 -4.69 -9.69 -0.68
N PHE A 20 -3.73 -10.54 -0.33
CA PHE A 20 -2.52 -10.76 -1.11
C PHE A 20 -2.69 -11.88 -2.12
N SER A 21 -2.00 -11.76 -3.26
CA SER A 21 -2.01 -12.78 -4.29
C SER A 21 -1.40 -14.07 -3.75
N ASN A 22 -1.99 -15.20 -4.13
CA ASN A 22 -1.41 -16.52 -3.90
C ASN A 22 -0.21 -16.81 -4.83
N GLU A 23 0.06 -15.94 -5.80
CA GLU A 23 1.24 -16.04 -6.65
C GLU A 23 2.50 -15.70 -5.85
N LEU A 24 3.61 -16.37 -6.17
CA LEU A 24 4.92 -16.02 -5.64
C LEU A 24 5.27 -14.57 -6.01
N PRO A 25 6.02 -13.85 -5.14
CA PRO A 25 6.48 -12.52 -5.47
C PRO A 25 7.34 -12.55 -6.72
N GLN A 26 7.13 -11.57 -7.60
CA GLN A 26 7.94 -11.43 -8.80
C GLN A 26 9.26 -10.78 -8.45
N GLU A 27 10.36 -11.37 -8.90
CA GLU A 27 11.68 -10.77 -8.73
C GLU A 27 12.10 -10.12 -10.06
N ILE A 28 12.17 -8.79 -10.07
CA ILE A 28 12.50 -8.01 -11.25
C ILE A 28 13.56 -6.95 -10.94
N TYR A 29 14.29 -6.51 -11.95
CA TYR A 29 15.15 -5.34 -11.83
C TYR A 29 14.30 -4.08 -11.91
N TYR A 30 14.19 -3.36 -10.80
CA TYR A 30 13.51 -2.08 -10.73
C TYR A 30 14.53 -1.02 -10.29
N LYS A 31 14.68 0.03 -11.11
CA LYS A 31 15.74 1.03 -10.94
C LYS A 31 17.13 0.38 -10.76
N CYS A 32 17.49 -0.58 -11.61
CA CYS A 32 18.79 -1.28 -11.56
C CYS A 32 19.06 -2.12 -10.28
N ILE A 33 18.07 -2.27 -9.39
CA ILE A 33 18.20 -3.09 -8.18
C ILE A 33 17.25 -4.29 -8.28
N LYS A 34 17.74 -5.47 -7.89
CA LYS A 34 16.92 -6.68 -7.82
C LYS A 34 15.87 -6.52 -6.72
N THR A 35 14.60 -6.50 -7.10
CA THR A 35 13.48 -6.02 -6.27
C THR A 35 12.37 -7.06 -6.25
N LEU A 36 11.72 -7.22 -5.10
CA LEU A 36 10.59 -8.14 -4.95
C LEU A 36 9.26 -7.40 -5.09
N PHE A 37 8.36 -7.90 -5.93
CA PHE A 37 7.03 -7.34 -6.16
C PHE A 37 5.96 -8.30 -5.66
N TYR A 38 5.19 -7.84 -4.67
CA TYR A 38 4.02 -8.51 -4.14
C TYR A 38 2.76 -7.87 -4.73
N LYS A 39 1.73 -8.65 -5.00
CA LYS A 39 0.44 -8.15 -5.49
C LYS A 39 -0.62 -8.26 -4.41
N ALA A 40 -1.43 -7.22 -4.25
CA ALA A 40 -2.57 -7.26 -3.35
C ALA A 40 -3.73 -6.37 -3.80
N VAL A 41 -4.90 -6.62 -3.21
CA VAL A 41 -6.11 -5.82 -3.38
C VAL A 41 -6.56 -5.33 -2.01
N LEU A 42 -6.77 -4.02 -1.88
CA LEU A 42 -7.44 -3.41 -0.73
C LEU A 42 -8.91 -3.19 -1.09
N THR A 43 -9.81 -3.95 -0.48
CA THR A 43 -11.25 -3.84 -0.76
C THR A 43 -12.07 -4.26 0.45
N TYR A 44 -13.24 -3.64 0.60
CA TYR A 44 -14.24 -3.94 1.62
C TYR A 44 -15.59 -3.45 1.11
N ASP A 45 -16.66 -3.72 1.86
CA ASP A 45 -17.97 -3.15 1.61
C ASP A 45 -18.13 -1.89 2.47
N ALA A 46 -18.34 -0.75 1.82
CA ALA A 46 -18.44 0.53 2.50
C ALA A 46 -19.76 0.59 3.28
N ILE A 47 -19.70 0.98 4.55
CA ILE A 47 -20.88 1.09 5.42
C ILE A 47 -21.62 2.42 5.18
N ALA A 48 -20.87 3.46 4.82
CA ALA A 48 -21.39 4.79 4.51
C ALA A 48 -20.45 5.51 3.52
N CYS A 49 -20.94 6.58 2.91
CA CYS A 49 -20.11 7.46 2.09
C CYS A 49 -19.19 8.31 2.98
N GLU A 50 -17.89 8.29 2.70
CA GLU A 50 -16.91 9.12 3.41
C GLU A 50 -17.02 10.62 3.07
N CYS A 51 -17.72 10.98 1.99
CA CYS A 51 -17.86 12.35 1.52
C CYS A 51 -19.08 13.06 2.14
N CYS A 52 -20.23 12.38 2.19
CA CYS A 52 -21.49 12.97 2.66
C CYS A 52 -22.13 12.26 3.86
N GLY A 53 -21.58 11.14 4.32
CA GLY A 53 -22.09 10.39 5.49
C GLY A 53 -23.34 9.54 5.25
N ILE A 54 -23.91 9.53 4.04
CA ILE A 54 -25.08 8.67 3.73
C ILE A 54 -24.74 7.20 3.97
N LYS A 55 -25.63 6.46 4.63
CA LYS A 55 -25.48 5.01 4.82
C LYS A 55 -25.54 4.28 3.48
N ASN A 56 -24.81 3.18 3.37
CA ASN A 56 -24.84 2.31 2.21
C ASN A 56 -26.05 1.37 2.24
N GLU A 57 -27.24 1.94 2.15
CA GLU A 57 -28.49 1.19 2.02
C GLU A 57 -28.85 1.09 0.52
N ASN A 58 -29.38 -0.03 0.07
CA ASN A 58 -29.79 -0.24 -1.33
C ASN A 58 -28.70 0.08 -2.38
N ASN A 59 -27.42 -0.20 -2.08
CA ASN A 59 -26.29 0.07 -2.97
C ASN A 59 -26.17 1.56 -3.37
N THR A 60 -26.37 2.49 -2.42
CA THR A 60 -26.05 3.91 -2.60
C THR A 60 -24.56 4.13 -2.81
N VAL A 61 -23.70 3.31 -2.20
CA VAL A 61 -22.25 3.28 -2.44
C VAL A 61 -21.88 2.01 -3.21
N ILE A 62 -21.31 2.19 -4.40
CA ILE A 62 -20.92 1.10 -5.29
C ILE A 62 -19.41 1.04 -5.54
N LYS A 63 -18.90 -0.14 -5.88
CA LYS A 63 -17.51 -0.34 -6.31
C LYS A 63 -17.32 0.21 -7.73
N ASN A 64 -16.48 1.23 -7.90
CA ASN A 64 -16.23 1.96 -9.16
C ASN A 64 -14.77 1.81 -9.63
N GLY A 65 -14.35 0.56 -9.89
CA GLY A 65 -12.99 0.24 -10.32
C GLY A 65 -11.96 0.29 -9.19
N LYS A 66 -10.67 0.18 -9.54
CA LYS A 66 -9.56 0.17 -8.58
C LYS A 66 -8.48 1.16 -9.00
N ARG A 67 -7.79 1.74 -8.02
CA ARG A 67 -6.62 2.58 -8.20
C ARG A 67 -5.36 1.80 -7.84
N HIS A 68 -4.47 1.64 -8.82
CA HIS A 68 -3.16 1.04 -8.60
C HIS A 68 -2.26 1.99 -7.78
N THR A 69 -1.47 1.44 -6.85
CA THR A 69 -0.44 2.18 -6.10
C THR A 69 0.70 1.24 -5.80
N LEU A 70 1.93 1.67 -6.10
CA LEU A 70 3.14 0.95 -5.72
C LEU A 70 3.62 1.44 -4.35
N ILE A 71 3.74 0.53 -3.37
CA ILE A 71 4.07 0.86 -1.98
C ILE A 71 5.37 0.20 -1.58
N TYR A 72 6.32 0.99 -1.11
CA TYR A 72 7.57 0.50 -0.53
C TYR A 72 7.36 -0.04 0.89
N MET A 73 7.86 -1.26 1.13
CA MET A 73 7.66 -1.99 2.38
C MET A 73 8.92 -2.13 3.24
N GLY A 74 10.05 -1.50 2.86
CA GLY A 74 11.30 -1.56 3.60
C GLY A 74 12.30 -2.53 2.96
N GLU A 75 12.82 -3.49 3.71
CA GLU A 75 13.82 -4.44 3.22
C GLU A 75 13.49 -5.86 3.68
N ILE A 76 13.55 -6.82 2.74
CA ILE A 76 13.35 -8.24 3.01
C ILE A 76 14.45 -9.01 2.29
N ILE A 77 15.29 -9.72 3.06
CA ILE A 77 16.40 -10.55 2.55
C ILE A 77 17.27 -9.73 1.57
N TYR A 78 17.76 -8.58 2.03
CA TYR A 78 18.64 -7.69 1.26
C TYR A 78 18.06 -7.16 -0.06
N LYS A 79 16.73 -7.21 -0.22
CA LYS A 79 16.02 -6.70 -1.40
C LYS A 79 14.92 -5.72 -0.98
N PRO A 80 14.75 -4.61 -1.71
CA PRO A 80 13.60 -3.75 -1.52
C PRO A 80 12.33 -4.48 -1.98
N PRO A 81 11.31 -4.66 -1.12
CA PRO A 81 10.03 -5.20 -1.50
C PRO A 81 9.04 -4.07 -1.76
N TYR A 82 8.35 -4.16 -2.89
CA TYR A 82 7.22 -3.30 -3.21
C TYR A 82 5.93 -4.10 -3.25
N LEU A 83 4.85 -3.44 -2.85
CA LEU A 83 3.48 -3.95 -2.95
C LEU A 83 2.75 -3.19 -4.06
N GLU A 84 2.38 -3.91 -5.11
CA GLU A 84 1.39 -3.49 -6.11
C GLU A 84 0.01 -3.61 -5.50
N LEU A 85 -0.47 -2.51 -4.90
CA LEU A 85 -1.75 -2.46 -4.21
C LEU A 85 -2.83 -1.85 -5.10
N ASN A 86 -3.82 -2.65 -5.45
CA ASN A 86 -5.03 -2.18 -6.11
C ASN A 86 -6.08 -1.80 -5.06
N LYS A 87 -6.28 -0.50 -4.84
CA LYS A 87 -7.23 0.06 -3.87
C LYS A 87 -8.61 0.22 -4.50
N GLN A 88 -9.64 -0.34 -3.88
CA GLN A 88 -11.02 -0.19 -4.33
C GLN A 88 -11.43 1.28 -4.34
N ARG A 89 -11.91 1.78 -5.49
CA ARG A 89 -12.59 3.08 -5.55
C ARG A 89 -14.09 2.84 -5.37
N PHE A 90 -14.72 3.69 -4.58
CA PHE A 90 -16.15 3.70 -4.36
C PHE A 90 -16.76 4.94 -5.02
N TYR A 91 -17.99 4.82 -5.48
CA TYR A 91 -18.79 5.92 -6.00
C TYR A 91 -20.09 6.00 -5.22
N CYS A 92 -20.43 7.20 -4.75
CA CYS A 92 -21.67 7.48 -4.05
C CYS A 92 -22.70 8.03 -5.02
N LYS A 93 -23.82 7.32 -5.20
CA LYS A 93 -24.92 7.75 -6.06
C LYS A 93 -25.68 8.95 -5.48
N ALA A 94 -25.62 9.16 -4.17
CA ALA A 94 -26.35 10.25 -3.51
C ALA A 94 -25.69 11.62 -3.68
N CYS A 95 -24.35 11.69 -3.59
CA CYS A 95 -23.62 12.96 -3.74
C CYS A 95 -22.77 13.06 -5.01
N GLY A 96 -22.68 11.99 -5.81
CA GLY A 96 -21.89 11.96 -7.04
C GLY A 96 -20.37 11.85 -6.84
N GLU A 97 -19.89 11.81 -5.59
CA GLU A 97 -18.47 11.81 -5.27
C GLU A 97 -17.86 10.40 -5.25
N THR A 98 -16.53 10.36 -5.38
CA THR A 98 -15.75 9.13 -5.24
C THR A 98 -14.79 9.19 -4.06
N PHE A 99 -14.59 8.05 -3.42
CA PHE A 99 -13.58 7.89 -2.39
C PHE A 99 -12.84 6.55 -2.57
N THR A 100 -11.68 6.41 -1.94
CA THR A 100 -10.81 5.23 -2.09
C THR A 100 -10.71 4.49 -0.78
N ALA A 101 -10.69 3.16 -0.84
CA ALA A 101 -10.50 2.30 0.31
C ALA A 101 -9.24 2.69 1.11
N LYS A 102 -9.40 2.78 2.43
CA LYS A 102 -8.34 3.11 3.38
C LYS A 102 -7.86 1.88 4.14
N SER A 103 -6.62 1.93 4.63
CA SER A 103 -6.03 0.87 5.45
C SER A 103 -5.02 1.49 6.41
N SER A 104 -4.83 0.87 7.58
CA SER A 104 -3.78 1.23 8.55
C SER A 104 -2.36 0.95 8.04
N PHE A 105 -2.22 0.12 6.99
CA PHE A 105 -0.91 -0.22 6.42
C PHE A 105 -0.28 0.93 5.62
N VAL A 106 -1.09 1.76 4.98
CA VAL A 106 -0.60 2.86 4.14
C VAL A 106 -1.53 4.07 4.23
N GLN A 107 -0.98 5.23 4.58
CA GLN A 107 -1.73 6.48 4.55
C GLN A 107 -2.23 6.84 3.14
N PRO A 108 -3.35 7.58 3.02
CA PRO A 108 -3.82 8.10 1.74
C PRO A 108 -2.72 8.87 0.99
N LYS A 109 -2.70 8.73 -0.35
CA LYS A 109 -1.73 9.38 -1.25
C LYS A 109 -0.24 9.06 -0.95
N SER A 110 0.05 7.99 -0.20
CA SER A 110 1.43 7.59 0.09
C SER A 110 1.88 6.37 -0.70
N SER A 111 3.17 6.36 -1.05
CA SER A 111 3.91 5.26 -1.68
C SER A 111 4.85 4.55 -0.71
N ILE A 112 4.82 4.88 0.58
CA ILE A 112 5.64 4.27 1.63
C ILE A 112 4.70 3.75 2.71
N SER A 113 4.91 2.51 3.14
CA SER A 113 4.12 1.91 4.22
C SER A 113 4.27 2.68 5.53
N ASN A 114 3.24 2.63 6.39
CA ASN A 114 3.28 3.31 7.67
C ASN A 114 4.34 2.71 8.62
N LEU A 115 4.66 1.42 8.48
CA LEU A 115 5.77 0.78 9.21
C LEU A 115 7.12 1.40 8.85
N VAL A 116 7.39 1.61 7.56
CA VAL A 116 8.64 2.28 7.14
C VAL A 116 8.67 3.72 7.62
N LYS A 117 7.54 4.45 7.58
CA LYS A 117 7.48 5.81 8.12
C LYS A 117 7.75 5.86 9.63
N LEU A 118 7.26 4.88 10.37
CA LEU A 118 7.56 4.74 11.80
C LEU A 118 9.06 4.51 12.01
N ALA A 119 9.67 3.60 11.26
CA ALA A 119 11.12 3.36 11.32
C ALA A 119 11.95 4.61 10.95
N ILE A 120 11.49 5.42 9.99
CA ILE A 120 12.12 6.72 9.69
C ILE A 120 12.02 7.64 10.91
N ALA A 121 10.84 7.77 11.50
CA ALA A 121 10.62 8.63 12.66
C ALA A 121 11.48 8.22 13.86
N GLU A 122 11.58 6.91 14.14
CA GLU A 122 12.44 6.35 15.18
C GLU A 122 13.91 6.70 14.93
N LYS A 123 14.44 6.43 13.73
CA LYS A 123 15.83 6.77 13.38
C LYS A 123 16.11 8.28 13.37
N ALA A 124 15.10 9.10 13.09
CA ALA A 124 15.22 10.55 13.13
C ALA A 124 15.35 11.09 14.56
N THR A 125 15.00 10.31 15.59
CA THR A 125 15.28 10.67 16.99
C THR A 125 16.75 10.52 17.37
N GLU A 126 17.51 9.72 16.61
CA GLU A 126 18.95 9.58 16.77
C GLU A 126 19.67 10.80 16.19
N ALA A 127 20.80 11.21 16.77
CA ALA A 127 21.66 12.28 16.23
C ALA A 127 22.39 11.83 14.95
N ARG A 128 21.62 11.63 13.87
CA ARG A 128 22.10 11.11 12.58
C ARG A 128 21.64 12.01 11.45
N SER A 129 22.44 12.05 10.38
CA SER A 129 22.06 12.79 9.17
C SER A 129 20.94 12.08 8.42
N GLU A 130 20.08 12.85 7.75
CA GLU A 130 19.04 12.32 6.85
C GLU A 130 19.61 11.35 5.79
N LYS A 131 20.81 11.65 5.28
CA LYS A 131 21.52 10.79 4.31
C LYS A 131 21.92 9.44 4.91
N ALA A 132 22.21 9.38 6.21
CA ALA A 132 22.49 8.12 6.89
C ALA A 132 21.21 7.31 7.06
N ILE A 133 20.12 7.95 7.51
CA ILE A 133 18.81 7.32 7.68
C ILE A 133 18.28 6.77 6.35
N ALA A 134 18.40 7.55 5.27
CA ALA A 134 18.00 7.13 3.94
C ALA A 134 18.83 5.94 3.43
N ARG A 135 20.12 5.88 3.75
CA ARG A 135 20.99 4.74 3.41
C ARG A 135 20.52 3.46 4.09
N ASP A 136 20.22 3.54 5.39
CA ASP A 136 19.76 2.40 6.18
C ASP A 136 18.41 1.85 5.70
N LEU A 137 17.47 2.73 5.34
CA LEU A 137 16.07 2.34 5.12
C LEU A 137 15.68 2.16 3.66
N PHE A 138 16.45 2.71 2.71
CA PHE A 138 16.07 2.70 1.29
C PHE A 138 17.13 2.10 0.36
N HIS A 139 18.26 1.61 0.90
CA HIS A 139 19.46 1.23 0.13
C HIS A 139 19.76 2.27 -0.95
N LEU A 140 20.36 3.39 -0.54
CA LEU A 140 20.72 4.46 -1.45
C LEU A 140 21.79 4.02 -2.45
N GLN A 141 21.35 3.54 -3.61
CA GLN A 141 21.98 3.90 -4.87
C GLN A 141 21.15 4.91 -5.69
N LEU A 142 20.02 5.42 -5.17
CA LEU A 142 19.04 6.13 -6.02
C LEU A 142 18.40 7.43 -5.51
N PHE A 143 18.90 8.05 -4.44
CA PHE A 143 18.64 9.49 -4.26
C PHE A 143 19.92 10.26 -4.49
N ILE A 144 20.35 10.29 -5.76
CA ILE A 144 21.03 11.48 -6.25
C ILE A 144 19.94 12.55 -6.32
N VAL A 145 20.07 13.50 -5.38
CA VAL A 145 19.45 14.83 -5.33
C VAL A 145 19.04 15.29 -6.74
N LYS A 146 17.75 15.56 -6.93
CA LYS A 146 17.29 16.54 -7.91
C LYS A 146 16.88 17.79 -7.15
#